data_AF-A0A8T4NU12-F1
#
_entry.id   AF-A0A8T4NU12-F1
#
_cell.length_a   1.000
_cell.length_b   1.000
_cell.length_c   1.000
_cell.angle_alpha   90.00
_cell.angle_beta   90.00
_cell.angle_gamma   90.00
#
_symmetry.space_group_name_H-M   'P 1'
#
loop_
_entity.id
_entity.type
_entity.pdbx_description
1 polymer ?
#
loop_
_entity_poly.entity_id
_entity_poly.type
_entity_poly.pdbx_seq_one_letter_code
_entity_poly.pdbx_strand_id
1 'polypeptide(L)'
;MEGNYQKLVELIAQYSGLDVGEIERRIEAKQAKLSGLISKEGAAQVIAAELNINFDRQIIKISHVVSGMRKINIIGKVLELFPIREYNKNGRSGRIASMILADDTSNIRTVLWDENHIELFADGKINKGDVVEINNASLRNGELHLGSFSDIKISENKIDIVVVDKPILKKTIYEFNVNENICTRAFIVQMYEPKFFEICTTCKKKVNEAKECPEHGKVFPEKRVLLSVVIDDGTESIRGTVFHEQLSKIMTPEELENNELFSKKKSDFVGKEVMITGNVKRNTLFNTNDFVINEIKDVDLDALIEELEK
;
A
#
# COMPACT_ATOMS: atom_id res chain seq x y z
N MET A 1 10.66 12.22 -0.40
CA MET A 1 10.70 12.62 -1.83
C MET A 1 11.98 12.12 -2.52
N GLU A 2 13.09 11.92 -1.80
CA GLU A 2 14.36 11.44 -2.36
C GLU A 2 14.29 10.09 -3.10
N GLY A 3 13.46 9.15 -2.64
CA GLY A 3 13.34 7.85 -3.30
C GLY A 3 12.78 7.88 -4.73
N ASN A 4 12.05 8.94 -5.13
CA ASN A 4 11.52 9.04 -6.49
C ASN A 4 12.59 9.53 -7.48
N TYR A 5 13.49 10.40 -7.01
CA TYR A 5 14.60 10.92 -7.80
C TYR A 5 15.63 9.83 -8.07
N GLN A 6 16.08 9.11 -7.03
CA GLN A 6 17.11 8.08 -7.18
C GLN A 6 16.72 7.00 -8.18
N LYS A 7 15.47 6.50 -8.08
CA LYS A 7 14.91 5.53 -9.03
C LYS A 7 14.90 6.02 -10.47
N LEU A 8 14.62 7.31 -10.68
CA LEU A 8 14.61 7.90 -12.02
C LEU A 8 16.04 8.00 -12.58
N VAL A 9 17.03 8.34 -11.75
CA VAL A 9 18.45 8.35 -12.13
C VAL A 9 18.91 6.94 -12.50
N GLU A 10 18.63 5.94 -11.67
CA GLU A 10 18.95 4.53 -11.92
C GLU A 10 18.33 4.04 -13.23
N LEU A 11 17.07 4.40 -13.49
CA LEU A 11 16.38 4.05 -14.72
C LEU A 11 17.04 4.69 -15.96
N ILE A 12 17.37 5.98 -15.89
CA ILE A 12 18.08 6.68 -16.98
C ILE A 12 19.45 6.06 -17.22
N ALA A 13 20.19 5.75 -16.15
CA ALA A 13 21.50 5.09 -16.22
C ALA A 13 21.38 3.72 -16.93
N GLN A 14 20.42 2.90 -16.51
CA GLN A 14 20.17 1.58 -17.10
C GLN A 14 19.89 1.66 -18.61
N TYR A 15 19.04 2.58 -19.06
CA TYR A 15 18.66 2.70 -20.47
C TYR A 15 19.68 3.45 -21.32
N SER A 16 20.48 4.34 -20.73
CA SER A 16 21.57 5.04 -21.43
C SER A 16 22.86 4.23 -21.50
N GLY A 17 23.02 3.21 -20.65
CA GLY A 17 24.28 2.49 -20.46
C GLY A 17 25.37 3.34 -19.79
N LEU A 18 24.99 4.46 -19.15
CA LEU A 18 25.90 5.34 -18.43
C LEU A 18 25.90 5.03 -16.93
N ASP A 19 26.98 5.41 -16.26
CA ASP A 19 27.06 5.30 -14.80
C ASP A 19 26.11 6.28 -14.10
N VAL A 20 25.60 5.88 -12.94
CA VAL A 20 24.66 6.67 -12.11
C VAL A 20 25.26 8.04 -11.77
N GLY A 21 26.55 8.09 -11.38
CA GLY A 21 27.20 9.34 -11.02
C GLY A 21 27.39 10.29 -12.21
N GLU A 22 27.53 9.76 -13.43
CA GLU A 22 27.55 10.56 -14.65
C GLU A 22 26.17 11.16 -14.95
N ILE A 23 25.09 10.39 -14.77
CA ILE A 23 23.73 10.91 -14.93
C ILE A 23 23.44 12.01 -13.90
N GLU A 24 23.80 11.81 -12.64
CA GLU A 24 23.64 12.82 -11.57
C GLU A 24 24.35 14.13 -11.91
N ARG A 25 25.62 14.06 -12.36
CA ARG A 25 26.37 15.25 -12.78
C ARG A 25 25.67 15.98 -13.93
N ARG A 26 25.13 15.26 -14.91
CA ARG A 26 24.38 15.87 -16.02
C ARG A 26 23.11 16.55 -15.55
N ILE A 27 22.39 15.95 -14.61
CA ILE A 27 21.17 16.50 -14.02
C ILE A 27 21.49 17.77 -13.24
N GLU A 28 22.50 17.74 -12.38
CA GLU A 28 22.93 18.92 -11.61
C GLU A 28 23.37 20.06 -12.52
N ALA A 29 24.17 19.76 -13.55
CA ALA A 29 24.56 20.74 -14.55
C ALA A 29 23.36 21.31 -15.32
N LYS A 30 22.34 20.49 -15.61
CA LYS A 30 21.11 20.96 -16.27
C LYS A 30 20.28 21.87 -15.35
N GLN A 31 20.15 21.49 -14.09
CA GLN A 31 19.42 22.26 -13.08
C GLN A 31 20.08 23.63 -12.87
N ALA A 32 21.40 23.67 -12.76
CA ALA A 32 22.17 24.90 -12.62
C ALA A 32 22.05 25.81 -13.86
N LYS A 33 22.09 25.23 -15.07
CA LYS A 33 21.89 25.98 -16.33
C LYS A 33 20.52 26.65 -16.41
N LEU A 34 19.50 26.05 -15.82
CA LEU A 34 18.15 26.59 -15.77
C LEU A 34 17.89 27.40 -14.49
N SER A 35 18.96 27.89 -13.84
CA SER A 35 18.92 28.75 -12.66
C SER A 35 18.09 28.18 -11.50
N GLY A 36 18.00 26.85 -11.38
CA GLY A 36 17.19 26.19 -10.36
C GLY A 36 15.67 26.34 -10.55
N LEU A 37 15.19 26.83 -11.70
CA LEU A 37 13.76 26.97 -12.00
C LEU A 37 13.04 25.62 -12.15
N ILE A 38 13.79 24.53 -12.25
CA ILE A 38 13.26 23.17 -12.34
C ILE A 38 13.75 22.31 -11.18
N SER A 39 12.90 21.36 -10.77
CA SER A 39 13.27 20.37 -9.77
C SER A 39 14.32 19.38 -10.31
N LYS A 40 14.94 18.61 -9.42
CA LYS A 40 15.90 17.56 -9.82
C LYS A 40 15.24 16.50 -10.72
N GLU A 41 13.99 16.14 -10.45
CA GLU A 41 13.19 15.24 -11.28
C GLU A 41 12.89 15.86 -12.65
N GLY A 42 12.55 17.15 -12.69
CA GLY A 42 12.38 17.87 -13.95
C GLY A 42 13.65 17.87 -14.78
N ALA A 43 14.81 18.09 -14.14
CA ALA A 43 16.11 18.03 -14.80
C ALA A 43 16.44 16.61 -15.30
N ALA A 44 16.12 15.58 -14.51
CA ALA A 44 16.25 14.18 -14.91
C ALA A 44 15.42 13.85 -16.16
N GLN A 45 14.17 14.33 -16.24
CA GLN A 45 13.33 14.15 -17.43
C GLN A 45 13.92 14.83 -18.67
N VAL A 46 14.52 16.02 -18.51
CA VAL A 46 15.22 16.69 -19.62
C VAL A 46 16.43 15.87 -20.08
N ILE A 47 17.23 15.33 -19.15
CA ILE A 47 18.36 14.46 -19.48
C ILE A 47 17.89 13.17 -20.17
N ALA A 48 16.81 12.54 -19.70
CA ALA A 48 16.22 11.38 -20.35
C ALA A 48 15.85 11.68 -21.81
N ALA A 49 15.20 12.82 -22.06
CA ALA A 49 14.84 13.27 -23.40
C ALA A 49 16.07 13.57 -24.27
N GLU A 50 17.12 14.17 -23.73
CA GLU A 50 18.38 14.43 -24.45
C GLU A 50 19.14 13.15 -24.81
N LEU A 51 19.01 12.13 -23.98
CA LEU A 51 19.52 10.79 -24.25
C LEU A 51 18.59 9.98 -25.17
N ASN A 52 17.52 10.60 -25.67
CA ASN A 52 16.51 9.99 -26.53
C ASN A 52 15.83 8.76 -25.91
N ILE A 53 15.74 8.74 -24.58
CA ILE A 53 15.07 7.70 -23.80
C ILE A 53 13.59 8.07 -23.70
N ASN A 54 12.74 7.18 -24.22
CA ASN A 54 11.29 7.34 -24.15
C ASN A 54 10.68 6.16 -23.38
N PHE A 55 10.24 6.45 -22.16
CA PHE A 55 9.64 5.46 -21.27
C PHE A 55 8.23 5.02 -21.72
N ASP A 56 7.51 5.83 -22.51
CA ASP A 56 6.12 5.55 -22.94
C ASP A 56 5.97 4.24 -23.74
N ARG A 57 7.06 3.74 -24.34
CA ARG A 57 7.05 2.55 -25.21
C ARG A 57 7.77 1.35 -24.61
N GLN A 58 8.32 1.52 -23.42
CA GLN A 58 9.13 0.49 -22.79
C GLN A 58 8.33 -0.22 -21.72
N ILE A 59 8.60 -1.51 -21.58
CA ILE A 59 8.13 -2.28 -20.45
C ILE A 59 9.12 -2.03 -19.32
N ILE A 60 8.64 -1.45 -18.22
CA ILE A 60 9.47 -1.15 -17.05
C ILE A 60 9.17 -2.14 -15.93
N LYS A 61 10.14 -2.33 -15.04
CA LYS A 61 9.97 -3.11 -13.80
C LYS A 61 9.09 -2.34 -12.82
N ILE A 62 8.36 -3.07 -11.98
CA ILE A 62 7.41 -2.48 -11.02
C ILE A 62 8.14 -1.59 -10.01
N SER A 63 9.34 -1.97 -9.56
CA SER A 63 10.13 -1.16 -8.61
C SER A 63 10.52 0.22 -9.15
N HIS A 64 10.63 0.36 -10.48
CA HIS A 64 11.05 1.58 -11.19
C HIS A 64 9.90 2.54 -11.50
N VAL A 65 8.68 2.17 -11.14
CA VAL A 65 7.52 3.03 -11.34
C VAL A 65 7.61 4.23 -10.40
N VAL A 66 7.70 5.43 -10.98
CA VAL A 66 7.86 6.70 -10.26
C VAL A 66 6.65 7.62 -10.44
N SER A 67 6.37 8.42 -9.41
CA SER A 67 5.28 9.40 -9.44
C SER A 67 5.47 10.39 -10.57
N GLY A 68 4.38 10.66 -11.31
CA GLY A 68 4.37 11.55 -12.47
C GLY A 68 4.52 10.85 -13.82
N MET A 69 4.92 9.57 -13.83
CA MET A 69 4.90 8.76 -15.06
C MET A 69 3.48 8.60 -15.60
N ARG A 70 3.37 8.63 -16.92
CA ARG A 70 2.15 8.37 -17.69
C ARG A 70 2.48 7.29 -18.72
N LYS A 71 1.46 6.58 -19.19
CA LYS A 71 1.60 5.49 -20.16
C LYS A 71 2.61 4.41 -19.72
N ILE A 72 2.44 3.94 -18.50
CA ILE A 72 3.29 2.90 -17.92
C ILE A 72 2.93 1.56 -18.56
N ASN A 73 3.93 0.84 -19.07
CA ASN A 73 3.77 -0.52 -19.56
C ASN A 73 4.55 -1.49 -18.68
N ILE A 74 3.89 -2.56 -18.22
CA ILE A 74 4.44 -3.51 -17.25
C ILE A 74 3.98 -4.92 -17.63
N ILE A 75 4.83 -5.91 -17.39
CA ILE A 75 4.42 -7.32 -17.35
C ILE A 75 4.52 -7.78 -15.91
N GLY A 76 3.45 -8.38 -15.39
CA GLY A 76 3.39 -8.86 -14.01
C GLY A 76 2.50 -10.08 -13.86
N LYS A 77 2.77 -10.86 -12.82
CA LYS A 77 1.96 -12.00 -12.40
C LYS A 77 0.89 -11.56 -11.42
N VAL A 78 -0.33 -12.04 -11.62
CA VAL A 78 -1.47 -11.77 -10.73
C VAL A 78 -1.31 -12.57 -9.44
N LEU A 79 -1.03 -11.89 -8.33
CA LEU A 79 -0.93 -12.53 -7.01
C LEU A 79 -2.29 -12.69 -6.32
N GLU A 80 -3.15 -11.69 -6.49
CA GLU A 80 -4.44 -11.63 -5.82
C GLU A 80 -5.45 -10.86 -6.68
N LEU A 81 -6.68 -11.36 -6.70
CA LEU A 81 -7.84 -10.72 -7.31
C LEU A 81 -8.82 -10.32 -6.19
N PHE A 82 -9.21 -9.05 -6.16
CA PHE A 82 -10.21 -8.57 -5.21
C PHE A 82 -11.63 -8.66 -5.81
N PRO A 83 -12.67 -8.81 -4.98
CA PRO A 83 -14.05 -8.78 -5.45
C PRO A 83 -14.37 -7.49 -6.21
N ILE A 84 -15.12 -7.62 -7.30
CA ILE A 84 -15.63 -6.49 -8.09
C ILE A 84 -16.58 -5.68 -7.20
N ARG A 85 -16.38 -4.36 -7.18
CA ARG A 85 -17.21 -3.43 -6.41
C ARG A 85 -17.98 -2.52 -7.34
N GLU A 86 -19.22 -2.23 -6.98
CA GLU A 86 -20.01 -1.20 -7.64
C GLU A 86 -19.80 0.16 -6.95
N TYR A 87 -19.81 1.23 -7.73
CA TYR A 87 -19.82 2.60 -7.22
C TYR A 87 -20.88 3.42 -7.93
N ASN A 88 -21.43 4.40 -7.20
CA ASN A 88 -22.29 5.43 -7.76
C ASN A 88 -21.69 6.79 -7.39
N LYS A 89 -21.33 7.57 -8.41
CA LYS A 89 -20.78 8.91 -8.22
C LYS A 89 -21.46 9.89 -9.17
N ASN A 90 -22.09 10.92 -8.61
CA ASN A 90 -22.78 11.98 -9.35
C ASN A 90 -23.83 11.44 -10.35
N GLY A 91 -24.57 10.40 -9.95
CA GLY A 91 -25.59 9.77 -10.79
C GLY A 91 -25.07 8.85 -11.89
N ARG A 92 -23.75 8.61 -11.95
CA ARG A 92 -23.15 7.57 -12.80
C ARG A 92 -22.79 6.36 -11.95
N SER A 93 -23.40 5.22 -12.26
CA SER A 93 -23.00 3.91 -11.75
C SER A 93 -21.87 3.32 -12.59
N GLY A 94 -21.01 2.53 -11.96
CA GLY A 94 -19.96 1.77 -12.63
C GLY A 94 -19.39 0.68 -11.72
N ARG A 95 -18.57 -0.19 -12.31
CA ARG A 95 -17.83 -1.23 -11.58
C ARG A 95 -16.36 -0.86 -11.45
N ILE A 96 -15.73 -1.39 -10.42
CA ILE A 96 -14.29 -1.30 -10.20
C ILE A 96 -13.81 -2.70 -9.82
N ALA A 97 -12.79 -3.17 -10.52
CA ALA A 97 -12.01 -4.32 -10.11
C ALA A 97 -10.63 -3.86 -9.63
N SER A 98 -9.98 -4.67 -8.80
CA SER A 98 -8.58 -4.45 -8.47
C SER A 98 -7.85 -5.77 -8.26
N MET A 99 -6.54 -5.75 -8.46
CA MET A 99 -5.65 -6.89 -8.26
C MET A 99 -4.30 -6.44 -7.71
N ILE A 100 -3.50 -7.40 -7.25
CA ILE A 100 -2.07 -7.22 -6.98
C ILE A 100 -1.28 -7.86 -8.12
N LEU A 101 -0.45 -7.06 -8.80
CA LEU A 101 0.51 -7.52 -9.80
C LEU A 101 1.91 -7.50 -9.23
N ALA A 102 2.69 -8.52 -9.54
CA ALA A 102 4.06 -8.64 -9.08
C ALA A 102 5.01 -9.09 -10.19
N ASP A 103 6.23 -8.61 -10.12
CA ASP A 103 7.38 -9.11 -10.87
C ASP A 103 8.48 -9.52 -9.88
N ASP A 104 9.65 -9.84 -10.41
CA ASP A 104 10.87 -10.16 -9.68
C ASP A 104 11.45 -8.98 -8.88
N THR A 105 10.94 -7.76 -9.05
CA THR A 105 11.44 -6.54 -8.39
C THR A 105 10.50 -6.01 -7.30
N SER A 106 9.18 -6.12 -7.48
CA SER A 106 8.21 -5.56 -6.55
C SER A 106 6.78 -6.05 -6.86
N ASN A 107 5.80 -5.54 -6.11
CA ASN A 107 4.39 -5.64 -6.46
C ASN A 107 3.66 -4.31 -6.31
N ILE A 108 2.57 -4.17 -7.07
CA ILE A 108 1.77 -2.96 -7.15
C ILE A 108 0.28 -3.30 -7.25
N ARG A 109 -0.52 -2.50 -6.54
CA ARG A 109 -1.98 -2.58 -6.65
C ARG A 109 -2.41 -1.96 -7.97
N THR A 110 -3.24 -2.68 -8.70
CA THR A 110 -3.71 -2.30 -10.02
C THR A 110 -5.23 -2.26 -10.02
N VAL A 111 -5.79 -1.13 -10.43
CA VAL A 111 -7.22 -0.82 -10.39
C VAL A 111 -7.74 -0.66 -11.81
N LEU A 112 -8.79 -1.40 -12.13
CA LEU A 112 -9.43 -1.38 -13.44
C LEU A 112 -10.73 -0.56 -13.35
N TRP A 113 -10.83 0.43 -14.24
CA TRP A 113 -11.99 1.33 -14.34
C TRP A 113 -12.79 1.10 -15.62
N ASP A 114 -12.17 0.54 -16.66
CA ASP A 114 -12.85 0.24 -17.91
C ASP A 114 -13.63 -1.06 -17.82
N GLU A 115 -14.86 -1.03 -18.28
CA GLU A 115 -15.77 -2.17 -18.19
C GLU A 115 -15.26 -3.39 -18.97
N ASN A 116 -14.61 -3.19 -20.14
CA ASN A 116 -14.10 -4.30 -20.93
C ASN A 116 -12.99 -5.05 -20.20
N HIS A 117 -12.13 -4.31 -19.48
CA HIS A 117 -11.09 -4.93 -18.66
C HIS A 117 -11.69 -5.67 -17.47
N ILE A 118 -12.74 -5.11 -16.85
CA ILE A 118 -13.44 -5.75 -15.72
C ILE A 118 -14.12 -7.05 -16.17
N GLU A 119 -14.68 -7.10 -17.39
CA GLU A 119 -15.30 -8.32 -17.91
C GLU A 119 -14.30 -9.47 -18.09
N LEU A 120 -13.03 -9.20 -18.38
CA LEU A 120 -11.99 -10.25 -18.41
C LEU A 120 -11.85 -10.96 -17.05
N PHE A 121 -12.16 -10.26 -15.96
CA PHE A 121 -12.09 -10.79 -14.59
C PHE A 121 -13.40 -11.49 -14.24
N ALA A 122 -14.54 -10.89 -14.61
CA ALA A 122 -15.86 -11.46 -14.38
C ALA A 122 -16.05 -12.80 -15.12
N ASP A 123 -15.54 -12.89 -16.35
CA ASP A 123 -15.57 -14.10 -17.18
C ASP A 123 -14.53 -15.16 -16.77
N GLY A 124 -13.67 -14.85 -15.78
CA GLY A 124 -12.59 -15.75 -15.38
C GLY A 124 -11.52 -15.96 -16.47
N LYS A 125 -11.35 -15.00 -17.39
CA LYS A 125 -10.28 -15.03 -18.40
C LYS A 125 -8.93 -14.67 -17.78
N ILE A 126 -8.92 -13.78 -16.80
CA ILE A 126 -7.73 -13.46 -16.00
C ILE A 126 -7.95 -13.98 -14.58
N ASN A 127 -7.04 -14.85 -14.14
CA ASN A 127 -7.08 -15.54 -12.86
C ASN A 127 -5.82 -15.26 -12.04
N LYS A 128 -5.89 -15.61 -10.75
CA LYS A 128 -4.72 -15.65 -9.89
C LYS A 128 -3.68 -16.62 -10.47
N GLY A 129 -2.44 -16.16 -10.58
CA GLY A 129 -1.31 -16.91 -11.13
C GLY A 129 -1.00 -16.57 -12.58
N ASP A 130 -1.93 -15.95 -13.32
CA ASP A 130 -1.70 -15.57 -14.71
C ASP A 130 -0.67 -14.44 -14.82
N VAL A 131 0.09 -14.44 -15.90
CA VAL A 131 0.97 -13.33 -16.26
C VAL A 131 0.22 -12.45 -17.25
N VAL A 132 0.15 -11.16 -16.96
CA VAL A 132 -0.54 -10.18 -17.79
C VAL A 132 0.44 -9.07 -18.22
N GLU A 133 0.24 -8.59 -19.44
CA GLU A 133 0.87 -7.40 -19.96
C GLU A 133 -0.13 -6.26 -19.89
N ILE A 134 0.28 -5.17 -19.25
CA ILE A 134 -0.49 -3.93 -19.13
C ILE A 134 0.20 -2.88 -19.97
N ASN A 135 -0.61 -2.18 -20.76
CA ASN A 135 -0.17 -1.06 -21.57
C ASN A 135 -0.91 0.22 -21.20
N ASN A 136 -0.21 1.35 -21.30
CA ASN A 136 -0.74 2.70 -21.07
C ASN A 136 -1.42 2.89 -19.70
N ALA A 137 -0.91 2.31 -18.63
CA ALA A 137 -1.41 2.56 -17.28
C ALA A 137 -1.00 3.95 -16.77
N SER A 138 -1.71 4.44 -15.76
CA SER A 138 -1.37 5.69 -15.07
C SER A 138 -1.10 5.43 -13.58
N LEU A 139 -0.09 6.08 -13.01
CA LEU A 139 0.18 5.97 -11.58
C LEU A 139 -0.62 7.02 -10.81
N ARG A 140 -1.38 6.60 -9.80
CA ARG A 140 -2.08 7.50 -8.88
C ARG A 140 -2.04 6.90 -7.48
N ASN A 141 -1.61 7.68 -6.49
CA ASN A 141 -1.52 7.27 -5.08
C ASN A 141 -0.74 5.94 -4.87
N GLY A 142 0.29 5.68 -5.69
CA GLY A 142 1.06 4.43 -5.62
C GLY A 142 0.32 3.20 -6.19
N GLU A 143 -0.80 3.40 -6.89
CA GLU A 143 -1.56 2.35 -7.57
C GLU A 143 -1.51 2.57 -9.09
N LEU A 144 -1.49 1.49 -9.87
CA LEU A 144 -1.70 1.54 -11.30
C LEU A 144 -3.20 1.64 -11.58
N HIS A 145 -3.59 2.59 -12.42
CA HIS A 145 -4.96 2.80 -12.86
C HIS A 145 -5.06 2.54 -14.35
N LEU A 146 -5.94 1.61 -14.71
CA LEU A 146 -6.27 1.25 -16.09
C LEU A 146 -7.61 1.89 -16.44
N GLY A 147 -7.57 2.85 -17.36
CA GLY A 147 -8.75 3.49 -17.93
C GLY A 147 -9.01 3.02 -19.36
N SER A 148 -9.86 3.74 -20.08
CA SER A 148 -10.28 3.40 -21.46
C SER A 148 -9.17 3.47 -22.52
N PHE A 149 -8.03 4.09 -22.20
CA PHE A 149 -6.86 4.16 -23.09
C PHE A 149 -5.76 3.17 -22.70
N SER A 150 -5.97 2.44 -21.61
CA SER A 150 -5.11 1.36 -21.17
C SER A 150 -5.53 0.07 -21.85
N ASP A 151 -4.65 -0.93 -21.81
CA ASP A 151 -4.96 -2.28 -22.29
C ASP A 151 -4.39 -3.31 -21.31
N ILE A 152 -5.04 -4.46 -21.22
CA ILE A 152 -4.59 -5.59 -20.44
C ILE A 152 -4.85 -6.89 -21.19
N LYS A 153 -3.82 -7.72 -21.32
CA LYS A 153 -3.89 -9.02 -21.98
C LYS A 153 -3.06 -10.05 -21.25
N ILE A 154 -3.43 -11.32 -21.39
CA ILE A 154 -2.60 -12.43 -20.93
C ILE A 154 -1.31 -12.44 -21.75
N SER A 155 -0.19 -12.64 -21.06
CA SER A 155 1.13 -12.76 -21.65
C SER A 155 1.57 -14.22 -21.65
N GLU A 156 2.30 -14.63 -22.69
CA GLU A 156 2.96 -15.94 -22.74
C GLU A 156 4.25 -15.98 -21.90
N ASN A 157 4.68 -14.83 -21.38
CA ASN A 157 5.88 -14.73 -20.55
C ASN A 157 5.72 -15.51 -19.25
N LYS A 158 6.81 -16.15 -18.82
CA LYS A 158 6.88 -16.83 -17.54
C LYS A 158 7.57 -15.95 -16.52
N ILE A 159 6.90 -15.74 -15.39
CA ILE A 159 7.49 -15.10 -14.21
C ILE A 159 7.48 -16.14 -13.09
N ASP A 160 8.66 -16.73 -12.87
CA ASP A 160 8.86 -17.79 -11.88
C ASP A 160 9.09 -17.22 -10.47
N ILE A 161 9.81 -16.10 -10.39
CA ILE A 161 10.10 -15.38 -9.15
C ILE A 161 9.26 -14.12 -9.10
N VAL A 162 8.50 -13.95 -8.03
CA VAL A 162 7.69 -12.77 -7.76
C VAL A 162 7.91 -12.28 -6.35
N VAL A 163 7.99 -10.97 -6.18
CA VAL A 163 8.03 -10.33 -4.87
C VAL A 163 6.61 -10.27 -4.32
N VAL A 164 6.30 -11.18 -3.40
CA VAL A 164 4.95 -11.33 -2.82
C VAL A 164 4.66 -10.24 -1.79
N ASP A 165 5.68 -9.82 -1.04
CA ASP A 165 5.54 -8.78 -0.03
C ASP A 165 5.68 -7.40 -0.66
N LYS A 166 4.65 -6.55 -0.52
CA LYS A 166 4.73 -5.16 -0.97
C LYS A 166 5.95 -4.52 -0.29
N PRO A 167 6.79 -3.72 -0.97
CA PRO A 167 7.75 -2.90 -0.25
C PRO A 167 6.93 -1.90 0.57
N ILE A 168 6.71 -2.23 1.84
CA ILE A 168 5.98 -1.34 2.70
C ILE A 168 6.90 -0.14 2.92
N LEU A 169 6.40 1.06 2.61
CA LEU A 169 7.16 2.29 2.80
C LEU A 169 7.54 2.37 4.28
N LYS A 170 8.83 2.19 4.57
CA LYS A 170 9.39 2.41 5.89
C LYS A 170 9.47 3.92 6.11
N LYS A 171 8.74 4.43 7.09
CA LYS A 171 8.72 5.84 7.46
C LYS A 171 8.67 5.97 8.97
N THR A 172 9.15 7.09 9.48
CA THR A 172 8.92 7.48 10.87
C THR A 172 7.51 8.04 11.03
N ILE A 173 6.95 7.99 12.24
CA ILE A 173 5.60 8.44 12.59
C ILE A 173 5.40 9.90 12.21
N TYR A 174 6.42 10.73 12.40
CA TYR A 174 6.42 12.13 11.99
C TYR A 174 6.10 12.34 10.49
N GLU A 175 6.49 11.39 9.63
CA GLU A 175 6.32 11.48 8.18
C GLU A 175 5.01 10.85 7.67
N PHE A 176 4.12 10.44 8.57
CA PHE A 176 2.88 9.76 8.20
C PHE A 176 1.92 10.70 7.47
N ASN A 177 1.53 10.33 6.24
CA ASN A 177 0.49 11.05 5.51
C ASN A 177 -0.79 10.22 5.41
N VAL A 178 -1.93 10.92 5.41
CA VAL A 178 -3.25 10.29 5.32
C VAL A 178 -3.37 9.50 4.00
N ASN A 179 -3.97 8.31 4.08
CA ASN A 179 -4.16 7.34 3.00
C ASN A 179 -2.88 6.63 2.52
N GLU A 180 -1.79 6.69 3.28
CA GLU A 180 -0.62 5.85 3.03
C GLU A 180 -0.73 4.50 3.78
N ASN A 181 -0.22 3.44 3.16
CA ASN A 181 0.05 2.15 3.81
C ASN A 181 1.56 2.06 4.04
N ILE A 182 1.96 1.99 5.31
CA ILE A 182 3.32 2.26 5.77
C ILE A 182 3.72 1.25 6.84
N CYS A 183 5.03 1.08 7.00
CA CYS A 183 5.66 0.26 8.03
C CYS A 183 6.51 1.18 8.89
N THR A 184 6.42 1.01 10.20
CA THR A 184 7.34 1.67 11.13
C THR A 184 7.83 0.68 12.17
N ARG A 185 9.06 0.89 12.62
CA ARG A 185 9.62 0.23 13.80
C ARG A 185 9.27 1.08 15.00
N ALA A 186 8.49 0.55 15.92
CA ALA A 186 8.00 1.31 17.06
C ALA A 186 7.86 0.45 18.32
N PHE A 187 7.83 1.11 19.46
CA PHE A 187 7.51 0.53 20.75
C PHE A 187 6.02 0.68 21.03
N ILE A 188 5.38 -0.39 21.52
CA ILE A 188 4.02 -0.28 22.06
C ILE A 188 4.13 0.34 23.45
N VAL A 189 3.90 1.64 23.57
CA VAL A 189 4.03 2.34 24.85
C VAL A 189 2.79 2.18 25.73
N GLN A 190 1.61 1.97 25.12
CA GLN A 190 0.37 1.82 25.87
C GLN A 190 -0.64 0.93 25.13
N MET A 191 -1.38 0.13 25.89
CA MET A 191 -2.54 -0.62 25.39
C MET A 191 -3.77 -0.28 26.25
N TYR A 192 -4.86 0.07 25.58
CA TYR A 192 -6.15 0.32 26.22
C TYR A 192 -6.94 -0.99 26.37
N GLU A 193 -8.00 -0.97 27.17
CA GLU A 193 -8.89 -2.12 27.29
C GLU A 193 -9.61 -2.42 25.96
N PRO A 194 -9.84 -3.70 25.64
CA PRO A 194 -10.53 -4.11 24.43
C PRO A 194 -11.98 -3.61 24.45
N LYS A 195 -12.42 -3.02 23.34
CA LYS A 195 -13.79 -2.52 23.18
C LYS A 195 -14.57 -3.49 22.30
N PHE A 196 -15.56 -4.13 22.90
CA PHE A 196 -16.48 -5.03 22.20
C PHE A 196 -17.64 -4.26 21.58
N PHE A 197 -18.05 -4.68 20.40
CA PHE A 197 -19.20 -4.12 19.71
C PHE A 197 -19.86 -5.18 18.83
N GLU A 198 -21.15 -5.02 18.59
CA GLU A 198 -21.94 -5.94 17.78
C GLU A 198 -22.12 -5.39 16.37
N ILE A 199 -21.96 -6.24 15.35
CA ILE A 199 -22.17 -5.90 13.94
C ILE A 199 -23.26 -6.76 13.31
N CYS A 200 -23.90 -6.20 12.28
CA CYS A 200 -24.90 -6.90 11.47
C CYS A 200 -24.20 -7.88 10.52
N THR A 201 -24.66 -9.13 10.49
CA THR A 201 -24.10 -10.17 9.62
C THR A 201 -24.31 -9.89 8.12
N THR A 202 -25.30 -9.08 7.75
CA THR A 202 -25.60 -8.74 6.34
C THR A 202 -24.81 -7.53 5.85
N CYS A 203 -24.82 -6.41 6.59
CA CYS A 203 -24.20 -5.14 6.13
C CYS A 203 -22.91 -4.75 6.86
N LYS A 204 -22.49 -5.52 7.87
CA LYS A 204 -21.30 -5.27 8.71
C LYS A 204 -21.32 -3.93 9.47
N LYS A 205 -22.44 -3.21 9.50
CA LYS A 205 -22.61 -1.99 10.29
C LYS A 205 -22.86 -2.34 11.76
N LYS A 206 -22.50 -1.40 12.65
CA LYS A 206 -22.72 -1.53 14.10
C LYS A 206 -24.22 -1.64 14.40
N VAL A 207 -24.57 -2.58 15.27
CA VAL A 207 -25.94 -2.84 15.74
C VAL A 207 -26.16 -2.09 17.04
N ASN A 208 -27.40 -1.66 17.29
CA ASN A 208 -27.77 -1.05 18.57
C ASN A 208 -27.95 -2.11 19.67
N GLU A 209 -28.12 -1.68 20.92
CA GLU A 209 -28.33 -2.59 22.06
C GLU A 209 -29.61 -3.45 21.93
N ALA A 210 -30.57 -3.01 21.12
CA ALA A 210 -31.80 -3.75 20.82
C ALA A 210 -31.64 -4.84 19.73
N LYS A 211 -30.40 -5.10 19.26
CA LYS A 211 -30.07 -6.03 18.17
C LYS A 211 -30.71 -5.66 16.82
N GLU A 212 -30.95 -4.38 16.62
CA GLU A 212 -31.53 -3.82 15.40
C GLU A 212 -30.46 -3.10 14.57
N CYS A 213 -30.34 -3.53 13.33
CA CYS A 213 -29.57 -2.88 12.30
C CYS A 213 -30.41 -1.75 11.68
N PRO A 214 -29.86 -0.54 11.48
CA PRO A 214 -30.56 0.57 10.84
C PRO A 214 -31.12 0.26 9.44
N GLU A 215 -30.53 -0.71 8.74
CA GLU A 215 -30.94 -1.08 7.38
C GLU A 215 -31.72 -2.39 7.31
N HIS A 216 -31.50 -3.32 8.24
CA HIS A 216 -32.02 -4.69 8.15
C HIS A 216 -32.96 -5.06 9.31
N GLY A 217 -33.28 -4.12 10.20
CA GLY A 217 -34.12 -4.37 11.37
C GLY A 217 -33.47 -5.37 12.33
N LYS A 218 -34.26 -6.25 12.94
CA LYS A 218 -33.74 -7.26 13.88
C LYS A 218 -32.84 -8.26 13.17
N VAL A 219 -31.59 -8.32 13.61
CA VAL A 219 -30.58 -9.23 13.07
C VAL A 219 -29.97 -10.06 14.19
N PHE A 220 -29.33 -11.17 13.84
CA PHE A 220 -28.46 -11.89 14.76
C PHE A 220 -27.06 -11.28 14.69
N PRO A 221 -26.63 -10.49 15.69
CA PRO A 221 -25.37 -9.77 15.61
C PRO A 221 -24.17 -10.68 15.83
N GLU A 222 -23.05 -10.33 15.19
CA GLU A 222 -21.74 -10.92 15.43
C GLU A 222 -20.93 -10.02 16.36
N LYS A 223 -20.37 -10.59 17.44
CA LYS A 223 -19.54 -9.87 18.40
C LYS A 223 -18.15 -9.64 17.80
N ARG A 224 -17.74 -8.38 17.71
CA ARG A 224 -16.43 -7.94 17.25
C ARG A 224 -15.72 -7.20 18.39
N VAL A 225 -14.40 -7.10 18.25
CA VAL A 225 -13.52 -6.43 19.21
C VAL A 225 -12.58 -5.50 18.45
N LEU A 226 -12.28 -4.36 19.04
CA LEU A 226 -11.16 -3.53 18.64
C LEU A 226 -10.31 -3.22 19.86
N LEU A 227 -9.02 -3.05 19.61
CA LEU A 227 -8.03 -2.71 20.62
C LEU A 227 -7.33 -1.44 20.16
N SER A 228 -7.23 -0.47 21.06
CA SER A 228 -6.44 0.73 20.80
C SER A 228 -5.11 0.60 21.52
N VAL A 229 -4.05 1.00 20.83
CA VAL A 229 -2.69 1.04 21.33
C VAL A 229 -2.08 2.40 21.03
N VAL A 230 -1.07 2.80 21.79
CA VAL A 230 -0.21 3.95 21.46
C VAL A 230 1.15 3.38 21.11
N ILE A 231 1.67 3.84 19.97
CA ILE A 231 2.97 3.41 19.46
C ILE A 231 3.87 4.64 19.33
N ASP A 232 5.15 4.45 19.62
CA ASP A 232 6.16 5.51 19.60
C ASP A 232 7.44 4.99 18.94
N ASP A 233 7.97 5.73 17.98
CA ASP A 233 9.20 5.38 17.25
C ASP A 233 10.38 6.30 17.57
N GLY A 234 10.26 7.12 18.62
CA GLY A 234 11.23 8.13 19.02
C GLY A 234 11.10 9.47 18.27
N THR A 235 10.36 9.53 17.15
CA THR A 235 10.08 10.78 16.44
C THR A 235 8.75 11.39 16.88
N GLU A 236 7.70 10.57 16.96
CA GLU A 236 6.37 10.98 17.38
C GLU A 236 5.58 9.77 17.91
N SER A 237 4.56 10.05 18.72
CA SER A 237 3.62 9.06 19.24
C SER A 237 2.31 9.11 18.46
N ILE A 238 1.77 7.96 18.04
CA ILE A 238 0.46 7.89 17.37
C ILE A 238 -0.43 6.80 17.96
N ARG A 239 -1.75 7.06 17.93
CA ARG A 239 -2.77 6.09 18.35
C ARG A 239 -3.05 5.09 17.23
N GLY A 240 -2.73 3.83 17.49
CA GLY A 240 -3.03 2.68 16.67
C GLY A 240 -4.38 2.03 17.03
N THR A 241 -5.12 1.56 16.03
CA THR A 241 -6.32 0.72 16.23
C THR A 241 -6.14 -0.61 15.51
N VAL A 242 -6.27 -1.70 16.26
CA VAL A 242 -6.24 -3.07 15.76
C VAL A 242 -7.68 -3.61 15.77
N PHE A 243 -8.16 -4.09 14.63
CA PHE A 243 -9.52 -4.64 14.50
C PHE A 243 -9.53 -6.16 14.72
N HIS A 244 -10.73 -6.71 14.91
CA HIS A 244 -10.98 -8.11 15.24
C HIS A 244 -10.20 -9.12 14.37
N GLU A 245 -10.12 -8.89 13.06
CA GLU A 245 -9.47 -9.80 12.09
C GLU A 245 -7.96 -9.91 12.29
N GLN A 246 -7.34 -8.83 12.77
CA GLN A 246 -5.91 -8.76 13.06
C GLN A 246 -5.65 -9.19 14.50
N LEU A 247 -6.53 -8.80 15.43
CA LEU A 247 -6.43 -9.20 16.84
C LEU A 247 -6.51 -10.70 17.03
N SER A 248 -7.39 -11.40 16.30
CA SER A 248 -7.53 -12.85 16.40
C SER A 248 -6.27 -13.62 16.00
N LYS A 249 -5.31 -12.99 15.31
CA LYS A 249 -4.00 -13.57 14.97
C LYS A 249 -2.97 -13.40 16.10
N ILE A 250 -3.20 -12.45 17.00
CA ILE A 250 -2.22 -12.02 18.02
C ILE A 250 -2.65 -12.49 19.42
N MET A 251 -3.96 -12.48 19.69
CA MET A 251 -4.56 -12.84 20.97
C MET A 251 -5.76 -13.75 20.76
N THR A 252 -5.95 -14.69 21.68
CA THR A 252 -7.11 -15.56 21.69
C THR A 252 -8.34 -14.81 22.22
N PRO A 253 -9.57 -15.25 21.89
CA PRO A 253 -10.79 -14.65 22.42
C PRO A 253 -10.84 -14.64 23.96
N GLU A 254 -10.34 -15.71 24.60
CA GLU A 254 -10.31 -15.83 26.07
C GLU A 254 -9.39 -14.77 26.71
N GLU A 255 -8.23 -14.51 26.08
CA GLU A 255 -7.29 -13.48 26.52
C GLU A 255 -7.83 -12.07 26.38
N LEU A 256 -8.76 -11.83 25.45
CA LEU A 256 -9.40 -10.53 25.24
C LEU A 256 -10.58 -10.29 26.19
N GLU A 257 -11.31 -11.35 26.56
CA GLU A 257 -12.49 -11.24 27.42
C GLU A 257 -12.18 -11.29 28.91
N ASN A 258 -11.11 -11.99 29.31
CA ASN A 258 -10.70 -12.10 30.70
C ASN A 258 -9.70 -11.01 31.10
N ASN A 259 -10.10 -10.12 32.01
CA ASN A 259 -9.28 -8.99 32.49
C ASN A 259 -7.91 -9.40 33.06
N GLU A 260 -7.80 -10.54 33.75
CA GLU A 260 -6.53 -10.98 34.33
C GLU A 260 -5.57 -11.48 33.24
N LEU A 261 -6.07 -12.28 32.30
CA LEU A 261 -5.28 -12.78 31.16
C LEU A 261 -4.88 -11.63 30.24
N PHE A 262 -5.80 -10.70 29.99
CA PHE A 262 -5.53 -9.49 29.23
C PHE A 262 -4.43 -8.65 29.88
N SER A 263 -4.47 -8.46 31.20
CA SER A 263 -3.46 -7.68 31.93
C SER A 263 -2.07 -8.32 31.87
N LYS A 264 -1.98 -9.65 31.93
CA LYS A 264 -0.72 -10.39 31.72
C LYS A 264 -0.18 -10.15 30.31
N LYS A 265 -0.98 -10.43 29.28
CA LYS A 265 -0.58 -10.21 27.89
C LYS A 265 -0.23 -8.76 27.59
N LYS A 266 -0.99 -7.81 28.11
CA LYS A 266 -0.70 -6.39 28.01
C LYS A 266 0.71 -6.06 28.53
N SER A 267 1.15 -6.70 29.60
CA SER A 267 2.48 -6.49 30.18
C SER A 267 3.60 -7.06 29.30
N ASP A 268 3.32 -8.13 28.54
CA ASP A 268 4.26 -8.71 27.57
C ASP A 268 4.43 -7.85 26.31
N PHE A 269 3.38 -7.15 25.89
CA PHE A 269 3.39 -6.31 24.69
C PHE A 269 3.84 -4.87 24.96
N VAL A 270 3.49 -4.29 26.12
CA VAL A 270 3.91 -2.93 26.46
C VAL A 270 5.42 -2.90 26.66
N GLY A 271 6.09 -1.97 25.98
CA GLY A 271 7.54 -1.86 25.96
C GLY A 271 8.21 -2.81 24.95
N LYS A 272 7.46 -3.67 24.27
CA LYS A 272 8.00 -4.51 23.20
C LYS A 272 8.23 -3.67 21.94
N GLU A 273 9.38 -3.88 21.33
CA GLU A 273 9.71 -3.34 20.03
C GLU A 273 9.16 -4.23 18.91
N VAL A 274 8.47 -3.62 17.95
CA VAL A 274 7.77 -4.34 16.89
C VAL A 274 7.83 -3.59 15.55
N MET A 275 7.72 -4.35 14.47
CA MET A 275 7.45 -3.82 13.13
C MET A 275 5.94 -3.77 12.92
N ILE A 276 5.40 -2.56 12.72
CA ILE A 276 3.95 -2.34 12.60
C ILE A 276 3.63 -1.83 11.21
N THR A 277 2.70 -2.51 10.54
CA THR A 277 2.20 -2.13 9.22
C THR A 277 0.75 -1.71 9.30
N GLY A 278 0.40 -0.59 8.67
CA GLY A 278 -0.95 -0.05 8.76
C GLY A 278 -1.26 1.06 7.78
N ASN A 279 -2.52 1.44 7.76
CA ASN A 279 -3.03 2.56 6.97
C ASN A 279 -3.26 3.78 7.86
N VAL A 280 -2.76 4.94 7.45
CA VAL A 280 -3.03 6.21 8.14
C VAL A 280 -4.40 6.73 7.69
N LYS A 281 -5.33 6.91 8.63
CA LYS A 281 -6.66 7.48 8.38
C LYS A 281 -6.82 8.78 9.15
N ARG A 282 -7.54 9.73 8.58
CA ARG A 282 -7.92 10.94 9.31
C ARG A 282 -9.16 10.66 10.14
N ASN A 283 -9.06 10.92 11.43
CA ASN A 283 -10.20 10.97 12.33
C ASN A 283 -10.87 12.34 12.19
N THR A 284 -12.03 12.38 11.54
CA THR A 284 -12.75 13.63 11.27
C THR A 284 -13.37 14.24 12.53
N LEU A 285 -13.62 13.45 13.58
CA LEU A 285 -14.25 13.92 14.82
C LEU A 285 -13.26 14.68 15.70
N PHE A 286 -12.02 14.21 15.78
CA PHE A 286 -10.97 14.80 16.63
C PHE A 286 -9.91 15.58 15.85
N ASN A 287 -10.02 15.61 14.51
CA ASN A 287 -9.05 16.22 13.61
C ASN A 287 -7.61 15.70 13.80
N THR A 288 -7.48 14.43 14.19
CA THR A 288 -6.20 13.73 14.38
C THR A 288 -6.00 12.67 13.30
N ASN A 289 -4.77 12.20 13.13
CA ASN A 289 -4.48 11.01 12.35
C ASN A 289 -4.58 9.78 13.27
N ASP A 290 -5.34 8.77 12.85
CA ASP A 290 -5.41 7.47 13.48
C ASP A 290 -4.69 6.45 12.59
N PHE A 291 -3.90 5.58 13.21
CA PHE A 291 -3.21 4.52 12.50
C PHE A 291 -4.00 3.20 12.58
N VAL A 292 -4.52 2.72 11.46
CA VAL A 292 -5.21 1.42 11.41
C VAL A 292 -4.19 0.33 11.15
N ILE A 293 -3.90 -0.46 12.18
CA ILE A 293 -2.87 -1.49 12.15
C ILE A 293 -3.43 -2.73 11.44
N ASN A 294 -2.72 -3.17 10.40
CA ASN A 294 -3.04 -4.35 9.61
C ASN A 294 -2.21 -5.56 10.03
N GLU A 295 -0.98 -5.32 10.48
CA GLU A 295 -0.02 -6.37 10.84
C GLU A 295 0.94 -5.87 11.92
N ILE A 296 1.29 -6.76 12.87
CA ILE A 296 2.33 -6.54 13.88
C ILE A 296 3.26 -7.75 13.79
N LYS A 297 4.55 -7.50 13.56
CA LYS A 297 5.62 -8.49 13.51
C LYS A 297 6.68 -8.17 14.55
N ASP A 298 7.35 -9.19 15.04
CA ASP A 298 8.54 -9.00 15.87
C ASP A 298 9.68 -8.48 14.99
N VAL A 299 10.58 -7.69 15.59
CA VAL A 299 11.76 -7.20 14.90
C VAL A 299 12.71 -8.37 14.69
N ASP A 300 13.02 -8.65 13.42
CA ASP A 300 14.09 -9.57 13.05
C ASP A 300 15.43 -8.84 13.20
N LEU A 301 16.19 -9.22 14.23
CA LEU A 301 17.45 -8.58 14.58
C LEU A 301 18.53 -8.82 13.52
N ASP A 302 18.55 -10.00 12.90
CA ASP A 302 19.57 -10.35 11.91
C ASP A 302 19.35 -9.54 10.62
N ALA A 303 18.09 -9.47 10.16
CA ALA A 303 17.73 -8.66 9.00
C ALA A 303 17.96 -7.16 9.24
N LEU A 304 17.77 -6.69 10.48
CA LEU A 304 17.99 -5.29 10.84
C LEU A 304 19.47 -4.92 10.88
N ILE A 305 20.33 -5.82 11.36
CA ILE A 305 21.79 -5.61 11.38
C ILE A 305 22.29 -5.46 9.94
N GLU A 306 21.87 -6.34 9.02
CA GLU A 306 22.25 -6.24 7.60
C GLU A 306 21.78 -4.93 6.92
N GLU A 307 20.65 -4.36 7.34
CA GLU A 307 20.15 -3.09 6.83
C GLU A 307 20.96 -1.88 7.34
N LEU A 308 21.42 -1.92 8.58
CA LEU A 308 22.19 -0.84 9.22
C LEU A 308 23.68 -0.86 8.88
N GLU A 309 24.22 -2.01 8.45
CA GLU A 309 25.61 -2.15 8.02
C GLU A 309 25.88 -1.70 6.57
N LYS A 310 24.83 -1.39 5.79
CA LYS A 310 24.93 -0.81 4.44
C LYS A 310 24.91 0.71 4.45
#